data_AF-A0A832SK87-F1
#
_entry.id   AF-A0A832SK87-F1
#
_cell.length_a   1.000
_cell.length_b   1.000
_cell.length_c   1.000
_cell.angle_alpha   90.00
_cell.angle_beta   90.00
_cell.angle_gamma   90.00
#
_symmetry.space_group_name_H-M   'P 1'
#
loop_
_entity.id
_entity.type
_entity.pdbx_description
1 polymer ?
#
loop_
_entity_poly.entity_id
_entity_poly.type
_entity_poly.pdbx_seq_one_letter_code
_entity_poly.pdbx_strand_id
1 'polypeptide(L)'
;MIELERYLRGLLNQVHASYLTLDGLSDKPGDLETIRRALAKINGTLLNIGKKIDTNQQELENYQYLKSPIRNYLENHEFFREMETMSTLYSEDPMRLRNLRLSIIDALSENNLLAHINSIVREQNE
;
A
#
# COMPACT_ATOMS: atom_id res chain seq x y z
N MET A 1 14.82 18.69 -8.57
CA MET A 1 14.96 18.37 -7.14
C MET A 1 13.68 18.62 -6.33
N ILE A 2 13.32 19.85 -5.90
CA ILE A 2 12.17 20.05 -4.98
C ILE A 2 10.81 19.57 -5.54
N GLU A 3 10.54 19.76 -6.84
CA GLU A 3 9.26 19.33 -7.43
C GLU A 3 9.10 17.81 -7.50
N LEU A 4 10.18 17.08 -7.80
CA LEU A 4 10.16 15.63 -7.89
C LEU A 4 9.97 15.00 -6.51
N GLU A 5 10.65 15.53 -5.49
CA GLU A 5 10.45 15.10 -4.11
C GLU A 5 9.02 15.39 -3.63
N ARG A 6 8.48 16.58 -3.91
CA ARG A 6 7.09 16.93 -3.57
C ARG A 6 6.10 15.98 -4.26
N TYR A 7 6.34 15.66 -5.53
CA TYR A 7 5.54 14.70 -6.27
C TYR A 7 5.60 13.30 -5.62
N LEU A 8 6.80 12.81 -5.27
CA LEU A 8 6.99 11.52 -4.60
C LEU A 8 6.26 11.47 -3.24
N ARG A 9 6.40 12.54 -2.45
CA ARG A 9 5.69 12.74 -1.17
C ARG A 9 4.17 12.70 -1.34
N GLY A 10 3.66 13.32 -2.41
CA GLY A 10 2.25 13.22 -2.80
C GLY A 10 1.79 11.79 -3.11
N LEU A 11 2.62 10.98 -3.75
CA LEU A 11 2.31 9.56 -3.99
C LEU A 11 2.31 8.77 -2.68
N LEU A 12 3.27 8.99 -1.78
CA LEU A 12 3.33 8.33 -0.47
C LEU A 12 2.09 8.66 0.38
N ASN A 13 1.60 9.90 0.35
CA ASN A 13 0.33 10.28 0.98
C ASN A 13 -0.86 9.50 0.41
N GLN A 14 -0.89 9.24 -0.90
CA GLN A 14 -1.97 8.45 -1.51
C GLN A 14 -1.95 6.99 -1.05
N VAL A 15 -0.76 6.41 -0.87
CA VAL A 15 -0.60 5.07 -0.29
C VAL A 15 -1.11 5.07 1.15
N HIS A 16 -0.64 6.02 1.97
CA HIS A 16 -1.05 6.15 3.37
C HIS A 16 -2.58 6.33 3.51
N ALA A 17 -3.20 7.19 2.72
CA ALA A 17 -4.65 7.38 2.74
C ALA A 17 -5.43 6.10 2.36
N SER A 18 -4.89 5.31 1.42
CA SER A 18 -5.49 4.03 1.03
C SER A 18 -5.31 2.97 2.12
N TYR A 19 -4.16 2.96 2.81
CA TYR A 19 -3.94 2.16 4.00
C TYR A 19 -4.93 2.51 5.13
N LEU A 20 -5.13 3.79 5.45
CA LEU A 20 -6.11 4.21 6.46
C LEU A 20 -7.54 3.78 6.10
N THR A 21 -7.85 3.73 4.80
CA THR A 21 -9.13 3.19 4.32
C THR A 21 -9.26 1.71 4.67
N LEU A 22 -8.20 0.91 4.52
CA LEU A 22 -8.18 -0.50 4.92
C LEU A 22 -8.25 -0.65 6.44
N ASP A 23 -7.46 0.11 7.18
CA ASP A 23 -7.38 0.02 8.64
C ASP A 23 -8.73 0.31 9.31
N GLY A 24 -9.48 1.26 8.75
CA GLY A 24 -10.79 1.70 9.27
C GLY A 24 -12.01 0.84 8.88
N LEU A 25 -11.84 -0.29 8.17
CA LEU A 25 -12.98 -1.14 7.79
C LEU A 25 -13.52 -1.96 8.97
N SER A 26 -14.83 -2.22 8.93
CA SER A 26 -15.56 -3.00 9.94
C SER A 26 -15.83 -4.45 9.52
N ASP A 27 -15.26 -4.87 8.39
CA ASP A 27 -15.36 -6.24 7.85
C ASP A 27 -16.81 -6.66 7.51
N LYS A 28 -17.63 -5.73 7.01
CA LYS A 28 -19.03 -6.00 6.64
C LYS A 28 -19.18 -6.40 5.16
N PRO A 29 -20.30 -7.05 4.78
CA PRO A 29 -20.63 -7.27 3.37
C PRO A 29 -20.49 -5.98 2.54
N GLY A 30 -19.82 -6.08 1.40
CA GLY A 30 -19.45 -4.94 0.55
C GLY A 30 -18.06 -4.35 0.81
N ASP A 31 -17.45 -4.59 1.98
CA ASP A 31 -16.09 -4.09 2.27
C ASP A 31 -15.03 -4.78 1.39
N LEU A 32 -15.28 -5.99 0.88
CA LEU A 32 -14.38 -6.68 -0.06
C LEU A 32 -14.06 -5.83 -1.29
N GLU A 33 -15.05 -5.11 -1.81
CA GLU A 33 -14.88 -4.25 -2.96
C GLU A 33 -14.11 -2.96 -2.60
N THR A 34 -14.28 -2.47 -1.36
CA THR A 34 -13.47 -1.37 -0.83
C THR A 34 -12.01 -1.79 -0.65
N ILE A 35 -11.75 -3.00 -0.12
CA ILE A 35 -10.41 -3.58 -0.01
C ILE A 35 -9.76 -3.69 -1.39
N ARG A 36 -10.48 -4.25 -2.37
CA ARG A 36 -10.00 -4.40 -3.75
C ARG A 36 -9.54 -3.06 -4.34
N ARG A 37 -10.35 -2.01 -4.21
CA ARG A 37 -10.01 -0.68 -4.73
C ARG A 37 -8.83 -0.04 -4.00
N ALA A 38 -8.80 -0.12 -2.68
CA ALA A 38 -7.70 0.42 -1.88
C ALA A 38 -6.38 -0.29 -2.23
N LEU A 39 -6.41 -1.63 -2.35
CA LEU A 39 -5.25 -2.43 -2.71
C LEU A 39 -4.75 -2.15 -4.12
N ALA A 40 -5.65 -2.01 -5.10
CA ALA A 40 -5.28 -1.65 -6.46
C ALA A 40 -4.56 -0.29 -6.51
N LYS A 41 -5.05 0.68 -5.72
CA LYS A 41 -4.42 1.99 -5.60
C LYS A 41 -3.06 1.91 -4.93
N ILE A 42 -2.93 1.16 -3.83
CA ILE A 42 -1.65 0.91 -3.16
C ILE A 42 -0.63 0.31 -4.13
N ASN A 43 -0.97 -0.80 -4.78
CA ASN A 43 -0.05 -1.51 -5.67
C ASN A 43 0.39 -0.64 -6.85
N GLY A 44 -0.57 0.03 -7.51
CA GLY A 44 -0.28 0.92 -8.63
C GLY A 44 0.61 2.10 -8.23
N THR A 45 0.34 2.71 -7.07
CA THR A 45 1.13 3.84 -6.58
C THR A 45 2.52 3.41 -6.12
N LEU A 46 2.67 2.28 -5.41
CA LEU A 46 3.97 1.75 -5.02
C LEU A 46 4.83 1.37 -6.23
N LEU A 47 4.23 0.77 -7.26
CA LEU A 47 4.93 0.49 -8.52
C LEU A 47 5.44 1.78 -9.19
N ASN A 48 4.64 2.84 -9.19
CA ASN A 48 5.03 4.15 -9.72
C ASN A 48 6.18 4.76 -8.89
N ILE A 49 6.08 4.72 -7.56
CA ILE A 49 7.12 5.19 -6.63
C ILE A 49 8.44 4.47 -6.91
N GLY A 50 8.43 3.13 -6.95
CA GLY A 50 9.63 2.33 -7.25
C GLY A 50 10.30 2.74 -8.56
N LYS A 51 9.52 2.84 -9.65
CA LYS A 51 10.00 3.29 -10.97
C LYS A 51 10.60 4.70 -10.92
N LYS A 52 9.99 5.63 -10.17
CA LYS A 52 10.48 7.01 -10.05
C LYS A 52 11.81 7.07 -9.32
N ILE A 53 11.96 6.32 -8.23
CA ILE A 53 13.21 6.23 -7.47
C ILE A 53 14.32 5.58 -8.34
N ASP A 54 13.97 4.55 -9.14
CA ASP A 54 14.90 3.91 -10.07
C ASP A 54 15.39 4.83 -11.18
N THR A 55 14.50 5.66 -11.72
CA THR A 55 14.81 6.53 -12.86
C THR A 55 15.58 7.79 -12.44
N ASN A 56 15.42 8.24 -11.19
CA ASN A 56 15.97 9.51 -10.70
C ASN A 56 16.87 9.31 -9.48
N GLN A 57 17.81 8.36 -9.57
CA GLN A 57 18.55 7.87 -8.40
C GLN A 57 19.30 8.96 -7.62
N GLN A 58 19.91 9.91 -8.32
CA GLN A 58 20.65 11.03 -7.72
C GLN A 58 19.71 12.03 -7.04
N GLU A 59 18.61 12.41 -7.69
CA GLU A 59 17.65 13.37 -7.13
C GLU A 59 16.81 12.79 -5.98
N LEU A 60 16.68 11.46 -5.92
CA LEU A 60 15.91 10.72 -4.91
C LEU A 60 16.81 9.81 -4.07
N GLU A 61 18.06 10.21 -3.84
CA GLU A 61 19.03 9.43 -3.04
C GLU A 61 18.49 9.14 -1.64
N ASN A 62 17.90 10.15 -0.99
CA ASN A 62 17.27 10.04 0.32
C ASN A 62 16.04 9.13 0.36
N TYR A 63 15.57 8.59 -0.77
CA TYR A 63 14.41 7.69 -0.84
C TYR A 63 14.79 6.28 -1.33
N GLN A 64 16.06 6.01 -1.62
CA GLN A 64 16.50 4.70 -2.14
C GLN A 64 16.17 3.54 -1.18
N TYR A 65 16.11 3.81 0.13
CA TYR A 65 15.76 2.81 1.14
C TYR A 65 14.33 2.26 1.00
N LEU A 66 13.43 2.95 0.29
CA LEU A 66 12.07 2.47 0.03
C LEU A 66 12.02 1.35 -1.03
N LYS A 67 13.05 1.21 -1.87
CA LYS A 67 13.01 0.28 -3.01
C LYS A 67 12.86 -1.17 -2.60
N SER A 68 13.69 -1.62 -1.66
CA SER A 68 13.68 -3.02 -1.24
C SER A 68 12.35 -3.40 -0.56
N PRO A 69 11.83 -2.61 0.40
CA PRO A 69 10.50 -2.87 0.98
C PRO A 69 9.37 -2.84 -0.06
N ILE A 70 9.36 -1.88 -0.98
CA ILE A 70 8.36 -1.81 -2.06
C ILE A 70 8.40 -3.06 -2.94
N ARG A 71 9.59 -3.45 -3.39
CA ARG A 71 9.76 -4.62 -4.24
C ARG A 71 9.32 -5.89 -3.52
N ASN A 72 9.73 -6.07 -2.26
CA ASN A 72 9.31 -7.21 -1.45
C ASN A 72 7.79 -7.31 -1.37
N TYR A 73 7.11 -6.20 -1.08
CA TYR A 73 5.65 -6.19 -1.00
C TYR A 73 4.99 -6.54 -2.35
N LEU A 74 5.48 -5.98 -3.46
CA LEU A 74 4.87 -6.20 -4.77
C LEU A 74 5.11 -7.61 -5.34
N GLU A 75 6.23 -8.26 -4.98
CA GLU A 75 6.62 -9.55 -5.54
C GLU A 75 6.12 -10.76 -4.73
N ASN A 76 5.89 -10.60 -3.42
CA ASN A 76 5.64 -11.74 -2.52
C ASN A 76 4.16 -11.94 -2.13
N HIS A 77 3.24 -11.11 -2.64
CA HIS A 77 1.84 -11.11 -2.20
C HIS A 77 0.85 -11.18 -3.37
N GLU A 78 -0.01 -12.21 -3.40
CA GLU A 78 -1.00 -12.48 -4.47
C GLU A 78 -2.47 -12.24 -4.04
N PHE A 79 -2.73 -11.21 -3.24
CA PHE A 79 -4.06 -10.94 -2.65
C PHE A 79 -5.23 -10.83 -3.65
N PHE A 80 -4.99 -10.42 -4.90
CA PHE A 80 -6.06 -10.35 -5.90
C PHE A 80 -6.66 -11.72 -6.21
N ARG A 81 -5.83 -12.77 -6.25
CA ARG A 81 -6.28 -14.15 -6.47
C ARG A 81 -7.10 -14.66 -5.28
N GLU A 82 -6.69 -14.29 -4.06
CA GLU A 82 -7.45 -14.60 -2.85
C GLU A 82 -8.82 -13.91 -2.85
N MET A 83 -8.87 -12.62 -3.22
CA MET A 83 -10.11 -11.85 -3.34
C MET A 83 -11.08 -12.41 -4.39
N GLU A 84 -10.59 -12.93 -5.51
CA GLU A 84 -11.44 -13.61 -6.51
C GLU A 84 -12.12 -14.85 -5.90
N THR A 85 -11.35 -15.66 -5.18
CA THR A 85 -11.88 -16.84 -4.46
C THR A 85 -12.90 -16.44 -3.40
N MET A 86 -12.62 -15.38 -2.63
CA MET A 86 -13.54 -14.88 -1.62
C MET A 86 -14.82 -14.32 -2.22
N SER A 87 -14.76 -13.63 -3.36
CA SER A 87 -15.94 -13.05 -3.99
C SER A 87 -16.96 -14.10 -4.45
N THR A 88 -16.53 -15.33 -4.68
CA THR A 88 -17.40 -16.42 -5.15
C THR A 88 -17.90 -17.31 -4.02
N LEU A 89 -17.09 -17.55 -2.98
CA LEU A 89 -17.39 -18.55 -1.94
C LEU A 89 -17.71 -17.95 -0.57
N TYR A 90 -17.21 -16.74 -0.28
CA TYR A 90 -17.14 -16.19 1.08
C TYR A 90 -17.46 -14.69 1.14
N SER A 91 -18.22 -14.14 0.18
CA SER A 91 -18.47 -12.69 0.09
C SER A 91 -19.17 -12.12 1.33
N GLU A 92 -19.93 -12.96 2.02
CA GLU A 92 -20.71 -12.63 3.21
C GLU A 92 -20.07 -13.10 4.52
N ASP A 93 -18.85 -13.66 4.51
CA ASP A 93 -18.14 -14.14 5.72
C ASP A 93 -17.26 -13.02 6.31
N PRO A 94 -17.66 -12.36 7.41
CA PRO A 94 -16.92 -11.25 8.00
C PRO A 94 -15.54 -11.68 8.54
N MET A 95 -15.41 -12.93 9.00
CA MET A 95 -14.17 -13.42 9.57
C MET A 95 -13.13 -13.66 8.48
N ARG A 96 -13.54 -14.21 7.34
CA ARG A 96 -12.68 -14.32 6.15
C ARG A 96 -12.25 -12.95 5.65
N LEU A 97 -13.18 -12.00 5.61
CA LEU A 97 -12.90 -10.62 5.19
C LEU A 97 -11.89 -9.93 6.09
N ARG A 98 -12.07 -10.05 7.40
CA ARG A 98 -11.13 -9.57 8.40
C ARG A 98 -9.74 -10.18 8.21
N ASN A 99 -9.65 -11.49 8.00
CA ASN A 99 -8.37 -12.17 7.84
C ASN A 99 -7.63 -11.66 6.59
N LEU A 100 -8.29 -11.57 5.43
CA LEU A 100 -7.71 -10.99 4.22
C LEU A 100 -7.18 -9.57 4.48
N ARG A 101 -8.01 -8.72 5.11
CA ARG A 101 -7.66 -7.33 5.41
C ARG A 101 -6.42 -7.23 6.31
N LEU A 102 -6.37 -8.02 7.37
CA LEU A 102 -5.23 -8.06 8.28
C LEU A 102 -3.98 -8.58 7.58
N SER A 103 -4.08 -9.62 6.74
CA SER A 103 -2.93 -10.11 5.96
C SER A 103 -2.38 -9.06 4.99
N ILE A 104 -3.23 -8.23 4.38
CA ILE A 104 -2.79 -7.09 3.57
C ILE A 104 -2.04 -6.04 4.42
N ILE A 105 -2.57 -5.72 5.62
CA ILE A 105 -1.95 -4.76 6.53
C ILE A 105 -0.59 -5.28 7.05
N ASP A 106 -0.52 -6.57 7.39
CA ASP A 106 0.71 -7.22 7.84
C ASP A 106 1.75 -7.21 6.72
N ALA A 107 1.36 -7.56 5.49
CA ALA A 107 2.23 -7.48 4.31
C ALA A 107 2.77 -6.07 4.05
N LEU A 108 1.95 -5.03 4.23
CA LEU A 108 2.39 -3.63 4.13
C LEU A 108 3.35 -3.22 5.26
N SER A 109 3.33 -3.93 6.39
CA SER A 109 4.21 -3.67 7.53
C SER A 109 5.55 -4.41 7.42
N GLU A 110 5.64 -5.45 6.58
CA GLU A 110 6.88 -6.16 6.30
C GLU A 110 7.99 -5.21 5.83
N ASN A 111 9.24 -5.54 6.19
CA ASN A 111 10.43 -4.77 5.83
C ASN A 111 10.32 -3.27 6.15
N ASN A 112 9.52 -2.91 7.17
CA ASN A 112 9.26 -1.55 7.62
C ASN A 112 8.64 -0.64 6.54
N LEU A 113 7.99 -1.18 5.50
CA LEU A 113 7.43 -0.37 4.41
C LEU A 113 6.45 0.69 4.94
N LEU A 114 5.45 0.28 5.72
CA LEU A 114 4.49 1.22 6.31
C LEU A 114 5.14 2.21 7.28
N ALA A 115 6.12 1.77 8.07
CA ALA A 115 6.82 2.65 9.01
C ALA A 115 7.59 3.77 8.26
N HIS A 116 8.27 3.43 7.17
CA HIS A 116 8.95 4.39 6.30
C HIS A 116 7.98 5.36 5.61
N ILE A 117 6.84 4.87 5.11
CA ILE A 117 5.81 5.74 4.53
C ILE A 117 5.33 6.73 5.60
N ASN A 118 5.01 6.23 6.79
CA ASN A 118 4.48 7.05 7.88
C ASN A 118 5.46 8.11 8.37
N SER A 119 6.76 7.84 8.43
CA SER A 119 7.75 8.85 8.81
C SER A 119 7.78 10.00 7.80
N ILE A 120 7.82 9.70 6.50
CA ILE A 120 7.85 10.71 5.43
C ILE A 120 6.55 11.52 5.39
N VAL A 121 5.41 10.89 5.66
CA VAL A 121 4.11 11.57 5.72
C VAL A 121 4.04 12.52 6.92
N ARG A 122 4.55 12.12 8.09
CA ARG A 122 4.57 12.96 9.28
C ARG A 122 5.42 14.22 9.10
N GLU A 123 6.62 14.08 8.54
CA GLU A 123 7.52 15.20 8.21
C GLU A 123 6.89 16.27 7.30
N GLN A 124 5.81 15.98 6.58
CA GLN A 124 5.12 16.96 5.72
C GLN A 124 4.10 17.81 6.45
N ASN A 125 3.64 17.36 7.61
CA ASN A 125 2.58 18.00 8.39
C ASN A 125 3.14 18.83 9.57
N GLU A 126 4.47 18.85 9.71
CA GLU A 126 5.25 19.66 10.66
C GLU A 126 5.85 20.88 9.95
#